data_AF-A0A138AE11-F1
#
_entry.id   AF-A0A138AE11-F1
#
_cell.length_a   1.000
_cell.length_b   1.000
_cell.length_c   1.000
_cell.angle_alpha   90.00
_cell.angle_beta   90.00
_cell.angle_gamma   90.00
#
_symmetry.space_group_name_H-M   'P 1'
#
loop_
_entity.id
_entity.type
_entity.pdbx_description
1 polymer ?
#
loop_
_entity_poly.entity_id
_entity_poly.type
_entity_poly.pdbx_seq_one_letter_code
_entity_poly.pdbx_strand_id
1 'polypeptide(L)'
;MTGPVRPDSPFLDTARFVLNELSEYRFPITLRGMPYECWRCNERNLVPWLVHTRYWNVDGGKHQFDTEMITSEKALSYIQEFLQAAGDTQYLPTIKPRYSKTMRATYLSHGCRACDALFGDFPLGDTWFDEFVMQWGHEPVEVSLSKLPVIATLDRPYLEWAAMSMYYQDQALECEEAYDRDHEA
;
A
#
# COMPACT_ATOMS: atom_id res chain seq x y z
N MET A 1 0.28 0.09 -50.27
CA MET A 1 -0.97 -0.29 -49.59
C MET A 1 -0.93 0.32 -48.20
N THR A 2 -1.43 1.53 -48.06
CA THR A 2 -1.56 2.24 -46.78
C THR A 2 -2.89 1.83 -46.17
N GLY A 3 -2.86 1.19 -44.99
CA GLY A 3 -4.07 0.80 -44.26
C GLY A 3 -4.96 2.02 -43.95
N PRO A 4 -6.24 1.81 -43.61
CA PRO A 4 -7.18 2.91 -43.44
C PRO A 4 -6.74 3.82 -42.31
N VAL A 5 -6.60 5.12 -42.61
CA VAL A 5 -6.46 6.20 -41.64
C VAL A 5 -7.71 6.13 -40.74
N ARG A 6 -7.51 5.85 -39.44
CA ARG A 6 -8.61 5.86 -38.46
C ARG A 6 -9.13 7.30 -38.32
N PRO A 7 -10.45 7.53 -38.25
CA PRO A 7 -11.00 8.88 -38.22
C PRO A 7 -10.66 9.58 -36.91
N ASP A 8 -10.39 10.88 -37.01
CA ASP A 8 -10.22 11.85 -35.93
C ASP A 8 -11.42 11.77 -34.97
N SER A 9 -11.30 10.97 -33.92
CA SER A 9 -12.34 10.85 -32.91
C SER A 9 -12.04 11.86 -31.81
N PRO A 10 -12.85 12.93 -31.65
CA PRO A 10 -12.63 13.92 -30.60
C PRO A 10 -12.65 13.30 -29.20
N PHE A 11 -13.35 12.17 -29.03
CA PHE A 11 -13.29 11.36 -27.83
C PHE A 11 -11.90 10.74 -27.61
N LEU A 12 -11.32 10.10 -28.63
CA LEU A 12 -9.98 9.48 -28.51
C LEU A 12 -8.87 10.52 -28.32
N ASP A 13 -9.01 11.71 -28.92
CA ASP A 13 -8.05 12.80 -28.74
C ASP A 13 -8.16 13.40 -27.34
N THR A 14 -9.38 13.62 -26.83
CA THR A 14 -9.60 14.04 -25.44
C THR A 14 -9.10 13.00 -24.46
N ALA A 15 -9.41 11.72 -24.68
CA ALA A 15 -8.92 10.63 -23.84
C ALA A 15 -7.40 10.55 -23.84
N ARG A 16 -6.74 10.72 -25.00
CA ARG A 16 -5.28 10.75 -25.10
C ARG A 16 -4.69 11.96 -24.38
N PHE A 17 -5.28 13.14 -24.51
CA PHE A 17 -4.86 14.34 -23.79
C PHE A 17 -4.98 14.12 -22.27
N VAL A 18 -6.13 13.66 -21.78
CA VAL A 18 -6.35 13.39 -20.35
C VAL A 18 -5.39 12.32 -19.84
N LEU A 19 -5.16 11.24 -20.59
CA LEU A 19 -4.20 10.20 -20.19
C LEU A 19 -2.77 10.74 -20.13
N ASN A 20 -2.36 11.60 -21.07
CA ASN A 20 -1.05 12.24 -21.02
C ASN A 20 -0.91 13.14 -19.78
N GLU A 21 -1.89 14.03 -19.55
CA GLU A 21 -1.91 14.90 -18.37
C GLU A 21 -1.89 14.10 -17.06
N LEU A 22 -2.72 13.05 -16.94
CA LEU A 22 -2.74 12.17 -15.76
C LEU A 22 -1.46 11.34 -15.61
N SER A 23 -0.77 11.03 -16.72
CA SER A 23 0.51 10.32 -16.67
C SER A 23 1.65 11.19 -16.15
N GLU A 24 1.56 12.50 -16.37
CA GLU A 24 2.49 13.50 -15.87
C GLU A 24 2.12 14.01 -14.48
N TYR A 25 0.84 13.93 -14.12
CA TYR A 25 0.36 14.30 -12.79
C TYR A 25 1.02 13.43 -11.71
N ARG A 26 1.84 14.08 -10.89
CA ARG A 26 2.55 13.50 -9.75
C ARG A 26 1.94 14.02 -8.46
N PHE A 27 1.84 13.16 -7.46
CA PHE A 27 1.39 13.57 -6.14
C PHE A 27 2.12 12.78 -5.04
N PRO A 28 2.17 13.31 -3.80
CA PRO A 28 2.91 12.68 -2.72
C PRO A 28 2.19 11.45 -2.18
N ILE A 29 2.83 10.29 -2.32
CA ILE A 29 2.47 9.04 -1.65
C ILE A 29 3.39 8.87 -0.44
N THR A 30 2.83 8.49 0.70
CA THR A 30 3.55 8.36 1.97
C THR A 30 3.48 6.92 2.47
N LEU A 31 4.64 6.35 2.78
CA LEU A 31 4.80 5.11 3.50
C LEU A 31 5.03 5.40 4.98
N ARG A 32 4.21 4.79 5.84
CA ARG A 32 4.32 4.88 7.29
C ARG A 32 4.70 3.55 7.92
N GLY A 33 5.37 3.67 9.05
CA GLY A 33 5.80 2.56 9.85
C GLY A 33 4.88 2.30 11.04
N MET A 34 4.62 1.03 11.32
CA MET A 34 3.95 0.56 12.53
C MET A 34 5.00 0.15 13.57
N PRO A 35 5.04 0.76 14.76
CA PRO A 35 5.84 0.26 15.88
C PRO A 35 5.51 -1.20 16.17
N TYR A 36 6.54 -2.05 16.32
CA TYR A 36 6.36 -3.46 16.61
C TYR A 36 7.53 -4.02 17.41
N GLU A 37 7.26 -4.73 18.49
CA GLU A 37 8.28 -5.37 19.31
C GLU A 37 8.53 -6.81 18.84
N CYS A 38 9.79 -7.15 18.59
CA CYS A 38 10.13 -8.47 18.08
C CYS A 38 9.94 -9.55 19.17
N TRP A 39 9.03 -10.50 18.94
CA TRP A 39 8.78 -11.64 19.82
C TRP A 39 10.02 -12.49 20.19
N ARG A 40 11.08 -12.45 19.38
CA ARG A 40 12.29 -13.25 19.60
C ARG A 40 13.36 -12.52 20.41
N CYS A 41 13.62 -11.25 20.09
CA CYS A 41 14.76 -10.51 20.63
C CYS A 41 14.37 -9.23 21.37
N ASN A 42 13.07 -8.92 21.44
CA ASN A 42 12.48 -7.73 22.05
C ASN A 42 13.00 -6.40 21.48
N GLU A 43 13.67 -6.44 20.32
CA GLU A 43 14.03 -5.23 19.59
C GLU A 43 12.77 -4.47 19.20
N ARG A 44 12.78 -3.15 19.41
CA ARG A 44 11.75 -2.26 18.89
C ARG A 44 12.01 -1.96 17.42
N ASN A 45 11.07 -2.34 16.59
CA ASN A 45 11.10 -2.18 15.15
C ASN A 45 10.07 -1.13 14.73
N LEU A 46 10.29 -0.59 13.54
CA LEU A 46 9.31 0.19 12.81
C LEU A 46 9.04 -0.56 11.50
N VAL A 47 7.91 -1.24 11.42
CA VAL A 47 7.54 -2.12 10.30
C VAL A 47 6.91 -1.28 9.19
N PRO A 48 7.41 -1.30 7.94
CA PRO A 48 6.76 -0.64 6.82
C PRO A 48 5.34 -1.20 6.59
N TRP A 49 4.31 -0.45 6.96
CA TRP A 49 2.97 -1.02 7.12
C TRP A 49 1.90 -0.35 6.27
N LEU A 50 1.88 0.97 6.20
CA LEU A 50 0.74 1.70 5.64
C LEU A 50 1.18 2.64 4.53
N VAL A 51 0.65 2.44 3.33
CA VAL A 51 0.80 3.37 2.21
C VAL A 51 -0.47 4.19 2.10
N HIS A 52 -0.33 5.51 2.02
CA HIS A 52 -1.46 6.39 1.82
C HIS A 52 -1.09 7.63 1.00
N THR A 53 -2.09 8.22 0.36
CA THR A 53 -1.97 9.52 -0.30
C THR A 53 -2.19 10.65 0.71
N ARG A 54 -1.69 11.85 0.44
CA ARG A 54 -2.12 13.06 1.16
C ARG A 54 -2.88 13.94 0.17
N TYR A 55 -4.16 14.22 0.42
CA TYR A 55 -4.82 15.40 -0.15
C TYR A 55 -5.37 16.32 0.94
N TRP A 56 -4.82 17.53 0.96
CA TRP A 56 -5.36 18.72 1.60
C TRP A 56 -5.70 19.69 0.46
N ASN A 57 -6.95 20.14 0.37
CA ASN A 57 -7.40 21.02 -0.72
C ASN A 57 -6.65 22.36 -0.69
N VAL A 58 -6.28 22.87 -1.88
CA VAL A 58 -5.72 24.23 -2.03
C VAL A 58 -6.81 25.31 -1.80
N ASP A 59 -8.10 24.95 -1.91
CA ASP A 59 -9.19 25.93 -1.99
C ASP A 59 -10.29 25.76 -0.92
N GLY A 60 -10.11 24.91 0.10
CA GLY A 60 -11.10 24.70 1.18
C GLY A 60 -12.43 24.06 0.74
N GLY A 61 -12.64 23.80 -0.55
CA GLY A 61 -13.72 22.98 -1.08
C GLY A 61 -13.38 21.50 -0.97
N LYS A 62 -14.21 20.74 -0.25
CA LYS A 62 -14.08 19.29 -0.08
C LYS A 62 -14.19 18.59 -1.43
N HIS A 63 -13.07 18.21 -2.05
CA HIS A 63 -13.08 17.07 -2.96
C HIS A 63 -12.99 15.79 -2.11
N GLN A 64 -14.07 15.01 -2.13
CA GLN A 64 -14.11 13.62 -1.67
C GLN A 64 -13.27 12.78 -2.64
N PHE A 65 -11.98 12.70 -2.38
CA PHE A 65 -11.25 11.47 -2.67
C PHE A 65 -10.72 11.05 -1.32
N ASP A 66 -11.29 9.97 -0.80
CA ASP A 66 -10.93 9.40 0.49
C ASP A 66 -9.42 9.26 0.58
N THR A 67 -8.87 9.37 1.81
CA THR A 67 -7.50 8.93 2.00
C THR A 67 -7.47 7.44 1.70
N GLU A 68 -7.12 7.08 0.47
CA GLU A 68 -6.94 5.68 0.11
C GLU A 68 -5.71 5.18 0.87
N MET A 69 -5.93 4.10 1.60
CA MET A 69 -4.98 3.49 2.52
C MET A 69 -4.86 2.03 2.16
N ILE A 70 -3.62 1.56 2.00
CA ILE A 70 -3.35 0.16 1.71
C ILE A 70 -2.31 -0.33 2.72
N THR A 71 -2.66 -1.41 3.44
CA THR A 71 -1.78 -2.05 4.41
C THR A 71 -0.82 -3.01 3.71
N SER A 72 0.30 -3.31 4.38
CA SER A 72 1.36 -4.13 3.81
C SER A 72 0.95 -5.58 3.57
N GLU A 73 -0.04 -6.09 4.32
CA GLU A 73 -0.64 -7.41 4.07
C GLU A 73 -1.03 -7.59 2.59
N LYS A 74 -1.54 -6.51 1.98
CA LYS A 74 -1.86 -6.46 0.56
C LYS A 74 -0.68 -5.94 -0.24
N ALA A 75 -0.08 -4.83 0.19
CA ALA A 75 0.86 -4.04 -0.61
C ALA A 75 2.35 -4.35 -0.47
N LEU A 76 2.76 -5.51 0.06
CA LEU A 76 4.17 -5.70 0.44
C LEU A 76 5.16 -5.60 -0.72
N SER A 77 4.81 -6.09 -1.91
CA SER A 77 5.62 -5.95 -3.13
C SER A 77 5.80 -4.49 -3.54
N TYR A 78 4.71 -3.73 -3.51
CA TYR A 78 4.74 -2.29 -3.78
C TYR A 78 5.55 -1.53 -2.73
N ILE A 79 5.42 -1.86 -1.45
CA ILE A 79 6.22 -1.25 -0.37
C ILE A 79 7.72 -1.53 -0.58
N GLN A 80 8.08 -2.73 -1.00
CA GLN A 80 9.47 -3.06 -1.31
C GLN A 80 10.01 -2.20 -2.48
N GLU A 81 9.25 -2.05 -3.57
CA GLU A 81 9.62 -1.18 -4.69
C GLU A 81 9.69 0.29 -4.26
N PHE A 82 8.73 0.74 -3.45
CA PHE A 82 8.67 2.10 -2.92
C PHE A 82 9.92 2.44 -2.09
N LEU A 83 10.33 1.54 -1.18
CA LEU A 83 11.55 1.69 -0.39
C LEU A 83 12.80 1.70 -1.28
N GLN A 84 12.83 0.84 -2.31
CA GLN A 84 13.92 0.83 -3.28
C GLN A 84 14.01 2.14 -4.06
N ALA A 85 12.88 2.68 -4.53
CA ALA A 85 12.80 3.97 -5.23
C ALA A 85 13.19 5.15 -4.31
N ALA A 86 12.90 5.05 -3.01
CA ALA A 86 13.33 6.02 -2.00
C ALA A 86 14.83 5.91 -1.66
N GLY A 87 15.54 4.90 -2.17
CA GLY A 87 16.93 4.62 -1.81
C GLY A 87 17.09 4.22 -0.34
N ASP A 88 16.04 3.70 0.29
CA ASP A 88 16.07 3.34 1.69
C ASP A 88 16.94 2.08 1.91
N THR A 89 17.92 2.21 2.79
CA THR A 89 18.81 1.10 3.16
C THR A 89 18.49 0.51 4.52
N GLN A 90 17.56 1.11 5.28
CA GLN A 90 17.30 0.74 6.67
C GLN A 90 16.15 -0.27 6.79
N TYR A 91 15.05 -0.02 6.07
CA TYR A 91 13.82 -0.81 6.11
C TYR A 91 13.68 -1.73 4.90
N LEU A 92 14.24 -1.38 3.74
CA LEU A 92 14.25 -2.28 2.57
C LEU A 92 14.76 -3.69 2.91
N PRO A 93 15.85 -3.88 3.68
CA PRO A 93 16.34 -5.22 4.01
C PRO A 93 15.41 -6.02 4.94
N THR A 94 14.43 -5.38 5.59
CA THR A 94 13.48 -6.06 6.48
C THR A 94 12.37 -6.77 5.72
N ILE A 95 12.18 -6.47 4.43
CA ILE A 95 11.20 -7.12 3.55
C ILE A 95 11.93 -8.08 2.62
N LYS A 96 11.70 -9.39 2.77
CA LYS A 96 12.39 -10.37 1.93
C LYS A 96 11.59 -11.65 1.67
N PRO A 97 11.94 -12.39 0.61
CA PRO A 97 11.36 -13.69 0.34
C PRO A 97 11.70 -14.69 1.45
N ARG A 98 10.69 -15.39 1.96
CA ARG A 98 10.85 -16.48 2.92
C ARG A 98 10.02 -17.68 2.49
N TYR A 99 10.61 -18.86 2.64
CA TYR A 99 9.93 -20.12 2.34
C TYR A 99 9.15 -20.61 3.56
N SER A 100 7.83 -20.80 3.41
CA SER A 100 7.00 -21.49 4.41
C SER A 100 6.91 -22.97 4.07
N LYS A 101 7.29 -23.82 5.02
CA LYS A 101 7.11 -25.28 4.89
C LYS A 101 5.63 -25.67 4.92
N THR A 102 4.82 -24.94 5.69
CA THR A 102 3.39 -25.19 5.83
C THR A 102 2.65 -24.88 4.53
N MET A 103 2.93 -23.73 3.92
CA MET A 103 2.32 -23.32 2.64
C MET A 103 3.03 -23.92 1.42
N ARG A 104 4.23 -24.50 1.61
CA ARG A 104 5.11 -24.99 0.54
C ARG A 104 5.39 -23.95 -0.55
N ALA A 105 5.47 -22.69 -0.14
CA ALA A 105 5.61 -21.55 -1.04
C ALA A 105 6.59 -20.52 -0.46
N THR A 106 7.18 -19.72 -1.35
CA THR A 106 7.98 -18.54 -0.98
C THR A 106 7.12 -17.30 -1.14
N TYR A 107 7.11 -16.43 -0.14
CA TYR A 107 6.37 -15.16 -0.13
C TYR A 107 7.23 -14.06 0.48
N LEU A 108 6.94 -12.80 0.14
CA LEU A 108 7.56 -11.66 0.81
C LEU A 108 7.03 -11.56 2.23
N SER A 109 7.89 -11.16 3.17
CA SER A 109 7.49 -10.98 4.56
C SER A 109 8.39 -9.98 5.27
N HIS A 110 7.83 -9.35 6.31
CA HIS A 110 8.58 -8.53 7.25
C HIS A 110 9.44 -9.40 8.18
N GLY A 111 10.57 -8.84 8.61
CA GLY A 111 11.38 -9.40 9.67
C GLY A 111 12.03 -8.37 10.56
N CYS A 112 12.52 -8.84 11.69
CA CYS A 112 13.23 -8.00 12.64
C CYS A 112 14.53 -7.46 12.05
N ARG A 113 14.76 -6.15 12.20
CA ARG A 113 16.00 -5.50 11.76
C ARG A 113 17.26 -6.00 12.48
N ALA A 114 17.10 -6.57 13.69
CA ALA A 114 18.22 -7.03 14.51
C ALA A 114 18.47 -8.54 14.40
N CYS A 115 17.43 -9.37 14.55
CA CYS A 115 17.59 -10.83 14.58
C CYS A 115 16.96 -11.56 13.38
N ASP A 116 16.36 -10.82 12.45
CA ASP A 116 15.71 -11.34 11.25
C ASP A 116 14.57 -12.36 11.50
N ALA A 117 14.04 -12.40 12.73
CA ALA A 117 12.85 -13.18 13.03
C ALA A 117 11.68 -12.71 12.15
N LEU A 118 11.00 -13.66 11.51
CA LEU A 118 9.76 -13.44 10.78
C LEU A 118 8.69 -12.91 11.75
N PHE A 119 8.01 -11.83 11.38
CA PHE A 119 6.88 -11.29 12.15
C PHE A 119 5.56 -11.99 11.83
N GLY A 120 5.35 -12.37 10.56
CA GLY A 120 4.13 -13.02 10.10
C GLY A 120 2.99 -12.01 9.91
N ASP A 121 2.11 -12.25 8.95
CA ASP A 121 1.06 -11.30 8.59
C ASP A 121 -0.03 -11.25 9.66
N PHE A 122 -0.41 -12.40 10.22
CA PHE A 122 -1.43 -12.48 11.27
C PHE A 122 -1.05 -11.69 12.55
N PRO A 123 0.14 -11.88 13.18
CA PRO A 123 0.51 -11.07 14.35
C PRO A 123 0.62 -9.57 14.06
N LEU A 124 1.03 -9.18 12.86
CA LEU A 124 1.07 -7.77 12.47
C LEU A 124 -0.34 -7.20 12.24
N GLY A 125 -1.24 -8.00 11.65
CA GLY A 125 -2.65 -7.68 11.46
C GLY A 125 -3.39 -7.48 12.80
N ASP A 126 -3.16 -8.37 13.77
CA ASP A 126 -3.71 -8.25 15.12
C ASP A 126 -3.21 -6.96 15.80
N THR A 127 -1.90 -6.68 15.77
CA THR A 127 -1.36 -5.42 16.30
C THR A 127 -1.98 -4.21 15.62
N TRP A 128 -2.09 -4.22 14.30
CA TRP A 128 -2.76 -3.15 13.55
C TRP A 128 -4.21 -2.96 14.01
N PHE A 129 -4.95 -4.05 14.15
CA PHE A 129 -6.36 -3.99 14.54
C PHE A 129 -6.54 -3.49 15.97
N ASP A 130 -5.82 -4.06 16.93
CA ASP A 130 -5.99 -3.75 18.35
C ASP A 130 -5.42 -2.37 18.71
N GLU A 131 -4.20 -2.05 18.27
CA GLU A 131 -3.50 -0.84 18.69
C GLU A 131 -3.82 0.38 17.81
N PHE A 132 -4.19 0.17 16.54
CA PHE A 132 -4.38 1.28 15.59
C PHE A 132 -5.85 1.45 15.21
N VAL A 133 -6.56 0.37 14.87
CA VAL A 133 -7.98 0.46 14.48
C VAL A 133 -8.89 0.63 15.69
N MET A 134 -8.78 -0.22 16.71
CA MET A 134 -9.67 -0.16 17.88
C MET A 134 -9.34 1.04 18.78
N GLN A 135 -8.06 1.31 19.01
CA GLN A 135 -7.66 2.39 19.91
C GLN A 135 -7.86 3.78 19.30
N TRP A 136 -7.65 3.94 17.99
CA TRP A 136 -7.71 5.25 17.32
C TRP A 136 -8.88 5.38 16.32
N GLY A 137 -9.71 4.35 16.17
CA GLY A 137 -10.84 4.34 15.23
C GLY A 137 -11.95 5.36 15.54
N HIS A 138 -11.91 5.99 16.72
CA HIS A 138 -12.81 7.09 17.08
C HIS A 138 -12.27 8.47 16.70
N GLU A 139 -11.00 8.58 16.30
CA GLU A 139 -10.37 9.84 15.91
C GLU A 139 -10.49 10.07 14.40
N PRO A 140 -10.42 11.34 13.95
CA PRO A 140 -10.28 11.64 12.53
C PRO A 140 -9.04 10.92 11.95
N VAL A 141 -9.16 10.41 10.73
CA VAL A 141 -8.10 9.63 10.04
C VAL A 141 -6.77 10.38 10.04
N GLU A 142 -6.79 11.70 9.87
CA GLU A 142 -5.58 12.54 9.87
C GLU A 142 -4.85 12.50 11.21
N VAL A 143 -5.60 12.46 12.31
CA VAL A 143 -5.04 12.37 13.66
C VAL A 143 -4.42 10.99 13.87
N SER A 144 -5.13 9.92 13.51
CA SER A 144 -4.62 8.54 13.59
C SER A 144 -3.36 8.34 12.75
N LEU A 145 -3.34 8.86 11.52
CA LEU A 145 -2.17 8.82 10.64
C LEU A 145 -0.99 9.60 11.21
N SER A 146 -1.22 10.73 11.87
CA SER A 146 -0.16 11.55 12.46
C SER A 146 0.64 10.83 13.55
N LYS A 147 0.04 9.82 14.19
CA LYS A 147 0.68 8.99 15.23
C LYS A 147 1.62 7.93 14.67
N LEU A 148 1.46 7.56 13.40
CA LEU A 148 2.34 6.61 12.71
C LEU A 148 3.55 7.35 12.11
N PRO A 149 4.80 6.98 12.45
CA PRO A 149 5.98 7.60 11.87
C PRO A 149 6.03 7.47 10.34
N VAL A 150 6.43 8.55 9.66
CA VAL A 150 6.71 8.51 8.23
C VAL A 150 8.06 7.83 8.00
N ILE A 151 8.08 6.83 7.13
CA ILE A 151 9.32 6.20 6.65
C ILE A 151 9.83 6.94 5.41
N ALA A 152 8.95 7.15 4.43
CA ALA A 152 9.31 7.82 3.18
C ALA A 152 8.08 8.46 2.53
N THR A 153 8.31 9.53 1.76
CA THR A 153 7.33 10.16 0.89
C THR A 153 7.95 10.30 -0.49
N LEU A 154 7.24 9.86 -1.52
CA LEU A 154 7.66 9.96 -2.92
C LEU A 154 6.55 10.57 -3.76
N ASP A 155 6.93 11.44 -4.69
CA ASP A 155 6.03 11.90 -5.74
C ASP A 155 5.92 10.81 -6.81
N ARG A 156 4.73 10.25 -6.95
CA ARG A 156 4.45 9.14 -7.88
C ARG A 156 3.34 9.52 -8.87
N PRO A 157 3.33 8.94 -10.09
CA PRO A 157 2.25 9.13 -11.04
C PRO A 157 0.89 8.86 -10.42
N TYR A 158 -0.14 9.58 -10.85
CA TYR A 158 -1.49 9.25 -10.41
C TYR A 158 -1.97 7.91 -10.94
N LEU A 159 -1.69 7.62 -12.21
CA LEU A 159 -2.11 6.39 -12.88
C LEU A 159 -1.51 5.13 -12.21
N GLU A 160 -0.19 5.12 -12.02
CA GLU A 160 0.41 4.85 -10.72
C GLU A 160 -0.41 4.19 -9.61
N TRP A 161 -0.76 5.06 -8.67
CA TRP A 161 -1.57 4.79 -7.51
C TRP A 161 -2.94 4.21 -7.87
N ALA A 162 -3.61 4.74 -8.88
CA ALA A 162 -4.94 4.26 -9.27
C ALA A 162 -4.89 2.79 -9.71
N ALA A 163 -3.87 2.39 -10.47
CA ALA A 163 -3.67 0.98 -10.84
C ALA A 163 -3.37 0.11 -9.62
N MET A 164 -2.54 0.61 -8.69
CA MET A 164 -2.22 -0.08 -7.45
C MET A 164 -3.43 -0.25 -6.53
N SER A 165 -4.26 0.79 -6.36
CA SER A 165 -5.44 0.73 -5.51
C SER A 165 -6.51 -0.18 -6.11
N MET A 166 -6.72 -0.14 -7.42
CA MET A 166 -7.59 -1.09 -8.13
C MET A 166 -7.13 -2.54 -7.96
N TYR A 167 -5.83 -2.82 -8.16
CA TYR A 167 -5.28 -4.17 -8.04
C TYR A 167 -5.55 -4.80 -6.65
N TYR A 168 -5.39 -4.01 -5.59
CA TYR A 168 -5.60 -4.51 -4.23
C TYR A 168 -7.06 -4.50 -3.75
N GLN A 169 -7.93 -3.71 -4.38
CA GLN A 169 -9.37 -3.81 -4.17
C GLN A 169 -9.93 -5.07 -4.83
N ASP A 170 -9.48 -5.41 -6.03
CA ASP A 170 -9.92 -6.61 -6.77
C ASP A 170 -9.54 -7.90 -6.02
N GLN A 171 -8.32 -7.97 -5.47
CA GLN A 171 -7.89 -9.11 -4.63
C GLN A 171 -8.72 -9.28 -3.35
N ALA A 172 -9.29 -8.20 -2.81
CA ALA A 172 -10.15 -8.30 -1.63
C ALA A 172 -11.48 -8.99 -1.96
N LEU A 173 -12.06 -8.66 -3.12
CA LEU A 173 -13.28 -9.28 -3.62
C LEU A 173 -13.07 -10.78 -3.91
N GLU A 174 -11.96 -11.14 -4.55
CA GLU A 174 -11.65 -12.56 -4.83
C GLU A 174 -11.50 -13.40 -3.55
N CYS A 175 -10.94 -12.83 -2.47
CA CYS A 175 -10.80 -13.49 -1.17
C CYS A 175 -12.14 -13.65 -0.44
N GLU A 176 -13.00 -12.64 -0.48
CA GLU A 176 -14.35 -12.71 0.10
C GLU A 176 -15.20 -13.76 -0.62
N GLU A 177 -15.20 -13.76 -1.95
CA GLU A 177 -15.90 -14.76 -2.76
C GLU A 177 -15.37 -16.19 -2.53
N ALA A 178 -14.07 -16.34 -2.28
CA ALA A 178 -13.49 -17.65 -1.94
C ALA A 178 -13.89 -18.13 -0.55
N TYR A 179 -13.91 -17.23 0.45
CA TYR A 179 -14.34 -17.55 1.81
C TYR A 179 -15.81 -17.99 1.86
N ASP A 180 -16.70 -17.28 1.16
CA ASP A 180 -18.13 -17.59 1.14
C ASP A 180 -18.39 -18.96 0.48
N ARG A 181 -17.68 -19.29 -0.62
CA ARG A 181 -17.76 -20.61 -1.25
C ARG A 181 -17.36 -21.76 -0.34
N ASP A 182 -16.38 -21.55 0.53
CA ASP A 182 -15.86 -22.59 1.44
C ASP A 182 -16.71 -22.76 2.71
N HIS A 183 -17.57 -21.79 3.05
CA HIS A 183 -18.42 -21.81 4.25
C HIS A 183 -19.93 -21.99 3.94
N GLU A 184 -20.33 -22.01 2.67
CA GLU A 184 -21.68 -22.39 2.21
C GLU A 184 -21.80 -23.87 1.78
N ALA A 185 -20.77 -24.69 1.98
CA ALA A 185 -20.75 -26.14 1.68
C ALA A 185 -20.80 -27.02 2.95
#